data_AF-A0A7S3WFP9-F1
#
_entry.id   AF-A0A7S3WFP9-F1
#
_cell.length_a   1.000
_cell.length_b   1.000
_cell.length_c   1.000
_cell.angle_alpha   90.00
_cell.angle_beta   90.00
_cell.angle_gamma   90.00
#
_symmetry.space_group_name_H-M   'P 1'
#
loop_
_entity.id
_entity.type
_entity.pdbx_description
1 polymer ?
#
loop_
_entity_poly.entity_id
_entity_poly.type
_entity_poly.pdbx_seq_one_letter_code
_entity_poly.pdbx_strand_id
1 'polypeptide(L)'
;WIPVTTELTPIDHSMHKWEEITESERAFQLRLMEVYAGYLEHTDTQHGKLLDELEHQGIINNTLIIYILADNGASAEGQQGTLEELLTENGLPSTIDQQ
;
A
#
# COMPACT_ATOMS: atom_id res chain seq x y z
N TRP A 1 8.27 12.76 -10.20
CA TRP A 1 7.89 13.35 -11.50
C TRP A 1 8.14 12.30 -12.57
N ILE A 2 7.14 11.98 -13.39
CA ILE A 2 7.24 11.02 -14.50
C ILE A 2 7.05 11.82 -15.80
N PRO A 3 7.95 11.72 -16.79
CA PRO A 3 7.79 12.41 -18.08
C PRO A 3 6.44 12.10 -18.75
N VAL A 4 5.86 13.11 -19.41
CA VAL A 4 4.59 12.93 -20.16
C VAL A 4 4.73 11.96 -21.34
N THR A 5 5.95 11.73 -21.81
CA THR A 5 6.29 10.78 -22.88
C THR A 5 6.61 9.39 -22.36
N THR A 6 6.46 9.13 -21.05
CA THR A 6 6.70 7.80 -20.50
C THR A 6 5.64 6.85 -21.03
N GLU A 7 6.08 5.87 -21.82
CA GLU A 7 5.25 4.74 -22.20
C GLU A 7 5.09 3.82 -20.99
N LEU A 8 3.84 3.59 -20.58
CA LEU A 8 3.50 2.64 -19.52
C LEU A 8 3.46 1.23 -20.09
N THR A 9 3.81 0.24 -19.27
CA THR A 9 3.58 -1.16 -19.60
C THR A 9 2.08 -1.41 -19.81
N PRO A 10 1.69 -2.33 -20.71
CA PRO A 10 0.29 -2.73 -20.82
C PRO A 10 -0.21 -3.26 -19.48
N ILE A 11 -1.44 -2.91 -19.13
CA ILE A 11 -2.13 -3.47 -17.96
C ILE A 11 -2.50 -4.91 -18.28
N ASP A 12 -2.27 -5.83 -17.35
CA ASP A 12 -2.68 -7.22 -17.50
C ASP A 12 -4.21 -7.31 -17.63
N HIS A 13 -4.70 -8.18 -18.51
CA HIS A 13 -6.14 -8.32 -18.77
C HIS A 13 -6.96 -8.76 -17.55
N SER A 14 -6.31 -9.31 -16.51
CA SER A 14 -6.95 -9.65 -15.24
C SER A 14 -7.15 -8.47 -14.29
N MET A 15 -6.55 -7.30 -14.56
CA MET A 15 -6.65 -6.12 -13.71
C MET A 15 -7.73 -5.17 -14.22
N HIS A 16 -8.65 -4.77 -13.34
CA HIS A 16 -9.65 -3.76 -13.65
C HIS A 16 -9.08 -2.34 -13.49
N LYS A 17 -9.37 -1.48 -14.47
CA LYS A 17 -9.15 -0.05 -14.34
C LYS A 17 -10.16 0.57 -13.39
N TRP A 18 -9.83 1.73 -12.84
CA TRP A 18 -10.74 2.47 -11.97
C TRP A 18 -12.10 2.76 -12.62
N GLU A 19 -12.11 3.07 -13.92
CA GLU A 19 -13.35 3.31 -14.69
C GLU A 19 -14.21 2.06 -14.87
N GLU A 20 -13.64 0.86 -14.68
CA GLU A 20 -14.30 -0.43 -14.81
C GLU A 20 -14.88 -0.92 -13.47
N ILE A 21 -14.50 -0.31 -12.34
CA ILE A 21 -15.03 -0.64 -11.01
C ILE A 21 -16.47 -0.13 -10.88
N THR A 22 -17.38 -1.01 -10.48
CA THR A 22 -18.81 -0.68 -10.32
C THR A 22 -19.03 0.29 -9.17
N GLU A 23 -20.08 1.12 -9.26
CA GLU A 23 -20.39 2.10 -8.20
C GLU A 23 -20.60 1.44 -6.83
N SER A 24 -21.17 0.23 -6.81
CA SER A 24 -21.37 -0.58 -5.59
C SER A 24 -20.06 -0.99 -4.91
N GLU A 25 -18.98 -1.19 -5.66
CA GLU A 25 -17.70 -1.67 -5.14
C GLU A 25 -16.74 -0.53 -4.76
N ARG A 26 -16.95 0.68 -5.31
CA ARG A 26 -16.04 1.82 -5.12
C ARG A 26 -15.83 2.17 -3.66
N ALA A 27 -16.89 2.17 -2.86
CA ALA A 27 -16.78 2.49 -1.44
C ALA A 27 -15.81 1.55 -0.70
N PHE A 28 -15.85 0.25 -1.03
CA PHE A 28 -14.93 -0.75 -0.49
C PHE A 28 -13.50 -0.52 -0.97
N GLN A 29 -13.29 -0.35 -2.29
CA GLN A 29 -11.96 -0.08 -2.85
C GLN A 29 -11.30 1.17 -2.27
N LEU A 30 -12.08 2.25 -2.11
CA LEU A 30 -11.61 3.49 -1.49
C LEU A 30 -11.18 3.25 -0.03
N ARG A 31 -12.01 2.54 0.74
CA ARG A 31 -11.70 2.25 2.14
C ARG A 31 -10.42 1.44 2.30
N LEU A 32 -10.15 0.47 1.42
CA LEU A 32 -8.89 -0.27 1.44
C LEU A 32 -7.68 0.67 1.24
N MET A 33 -7.76 1.60 0.28
CA MET A 33 -6.69 2.57 0.04
C MET A 33 -6.57 3.61 1.17
N GLU A 34 -7.69 4.05 1.77
CA GLU A 34 -7.69 4.92 2.96
C GLU A 34 -6.96 4.26 4.13
N VAL A 35 -7.22 2.97 4.38
CA VAL A 35 -6.56 2.20 5.45
C VAL A 35 -5.08 2.02 5.15
N TYR A 36 -4.73 1.68 3.91
CA TYR A 36 -3.34 1.57 3.48
C TYR A 36 -2.58 2.89 3.67
N ALA A 37 -3.15 4.01 3.23
CA ALA A 37 -2.56 5.34 3.44
C ALA A 37 -2.42 5.69 4.93
N GLY A 38 -3.44 5.36 5.74
CA GLY A 38 -3.39 5.56 7.19
C GLY A 38 -2.29 4.74 7.87
N TYR A 39 -2.04 3.51 7.40
CA TYR A 39 -0.93 2.69 7.90
C TYR A 39 0.44 3.27 7.54
N LEU A 40 0.61 3.78 6.31
CA LEU A 40 1.84 4.46 5.90
C LEU A 40 2.11 5.72 6.74
N GLU A 41 1.09 6.57 6.94
CA GLU A 41 1.19 7.76 7.80
C GLU A 41 1.57 7.40 9.24
N HIS A 42 0.93 6.35 9.78
CA HIS A 42 1.23 5.86 11.13
C HIS A 42 2.69 5.40 11.26
N THR A 43 3.18 4.70 10.22
CA THR A 43 4.55 4.17 10.15
C THR A 43 5.57 5.30 10.04
N ASP A 44 5.34 6.28 9.17
CA ASP A 44 6.18 7.47 9.05
C ASP A 44 6.24 8.25 10.37
N THR A 45 5.10 8.43 11.02
CA THR A 45 5.04 9.05 12.36
C THR A 45 5.88 8.28 13.39
N GLN A 46 5.90 6.94 13.36
CA GLN A 46 6.73 6.16 14.29
C GLN A 46 8.22 6.28 13.94
N HIS A 47 8.59 6.31 12.66
CA HIS A 47 9.97 6.56 12.25
C HIS A 47 10.45 7.94 12.70
N GLY A 48 9.61 8.97 12.56
CA GLY A 48 9.89 10.32 13.04
C GLY A 48 10.31 10.33 14.52
N LYS A 49 9.60 9.61 15.39
CA LYS A 49 9.95 9.52 16.82
C LYS A 49 11.33 8.91 17.08
N LEU A 50 11.77 7.95 16.24
CA LEU A 50 13.12 7.39 16.36
C LEU A 50 14.16 8.43 15.98
N LEU A 51 13.91 9.21 14.92
CA LEU A 51 14.81 10.29 14.50
C LEU A 51 14.86 11.41 15.55
N ASP A 52 13.72 11.81 16.11
CA ASP A 52 13.63 12.82 17.17
C ASP A 52 14.47 12.42 18.38
N GLU A 53 14.44 11.13 18.77
CA GLU A 53 15.24 10.63 19.89
C GLU A 53 16.74 10.61 19.57
N LEU A 54 17.14 10.23 18.34
CA LEU A 54 18.54 10.32 17.91
C LEU A 54 19.05 11.76 17.90
N GLU A 55 18.20 12.72 17.54
CA GLU A 55 18.50 14.15 17.60
C GLU A 55 18.61 14.63 19.06
N HIS A 56 17.68 14.25 19.93
CA HIS A 56 17.70 14.57 21.35
C HIS A 56 18.98 14.06 22.06
N GLN A 57 19.46 12.88 21.70
CA GLN A 57 20.73 12.35 22.20
C GLN A 57 21.98 13.01 21.58
N GLY A 58 21.81 13.85 20.55
CA GLY A 58 22.90 14.53 19.87
C GLY A 58 23.74 13.64 18.95
N ILE A 59 23.24 12.45 18.58
CA ILE A 59 23.98 11.45 17.78
C ILE A 59 23.50 11.34 16.33
N ILE A 60 22.41 12.02 15.95
CA ILE A 60 21.82 11.94 14.61
C ILE A 60 22.82 12.22 13.47
N ASN A 61 23.71 13.22 13.63
CA ASN A 61 24.68 13.61 12.60
C ASN A 61 25.80 12.58 12.36
N ASN A 62 25.96 11.60 13.25
CA ASN A 62 26.92 10.50 13.09
C ASN A 62 26.20 9.14 13.01
N THR A 63 24.93 9.15 12.60
CA THR A 63 24.12 7.94 12.40
C THR A 63 23.87 7.72 10.91
N LEU A 64 24.22 6.54 10.39
CA LEU A 64 23.82 6.14 9.04
C LEU A 64 22.40 5.59 9.08
N ILE A 65 21.48 6.22 8.34
CA ILE A 65 20.09 5.78 8.22
C ILE A 65 19.91 5.12 6.85
N ILE A 66 19.44 3.87 6.86
CA ILE A 66 19.02 3.15 5.66
C ILE A 66 17.51 2.96 5.77
N TYR A 67 16.76 3.62 4.88
CA TYR A 67 15.32 3.49 4.83
C TYR A 67 14.90 2.44 3.79
N ILE A 68 14.26 1.38 4.25
CA ILE A 68 13.68 0.33 3.42
C ILE A 68 12.16 0.46 3.59
N LEU A 69 11.48 1.02 2.59
CA LEU A 69 10.03 1.22 2.62
C LEU A 69 9.27 -0.10 2.69
N ALA A 70 9.74 -1.10 1.94
CA ALA A 70 9.18 -2.45 1.89
C ALA A 70 10.28 -3.44 1.50
N ASP A 71 10.11 -4.71 1.88
CA ASP A 71 10.99 -5.81 1.52
C ASP A 71 10.77 -6.31 0.08
N ASN A 72 9.58 -6.06 -0.49
CA ASN A 72 9.24 -6.30 -1.90
C ASN A 72 8.30 -5.22 -2.49
N GLY A 73 7.83 -5.45 -3.72
CA GLY A 73 6.82 -4.60 -4.35
C GLY A 73 5.46 -4.66 -3.63
N ALA A 74 4.55 -3.74 -3.97
CA ALA A 74 3.21 -3.74 -3.40
C ALA A 74 2.50 -5.07 -3.66
N SER A 75 1.83 -5.61 -2.63
CA SER A 75 1.12 -6.87 -2.74
C SER A 75 -0.06 -6.76 -3.71
N ALA A 76 -0.24 -7.81 -4.52
CA ALA A 76 -1.41 -8.00 -5.38
C ALA A 76 -2.38 -9.02 -4.78
N GLU A 77 -2.22 -9.38 -3.49
CA GLU A 77 -3.11 -10.29 -2.79
C GLU A 77 -4.49 -9.65 -2.58
N GLY A 78 -5.55 -10.46 -2.76
CA GLY A 78 -6.90 -9.95 -2.85
C GLY A 78 -7.09 -9.02 -4.06
N GLN A 79 -6.87 -9.51 -5.29
CA GLN A 79 -6.95 -8.75 -6.55
C GLN A 79 -8.22 -7.88 -6.73
N GLN A 80 -9.30 -8.17 -6.01
CA GLN A 80 -10.56 -7.39 -5.98
C GLN A 80 -10.82 -6.70 -4.62
N GLY A 81 -9.81 -6.64 -3.76
CA GLY A 81 -9.88 -6.22 -2.37
C GLY A 81 -10.15 -7.38 -1.41
N THR A 82 -9.45 -7.41 -0.28
CA THR A 82 -9.74 -8.32 0.83
C THR A 82 -9.44 -7.71 2.20
N LEU A 83 -10.25 -8.06 3.18
CA LEU A 83 -10.07 -7.82 4.61
C LEU A 83 -9.26 -8.96 5.27
N GLU A 84 -9.15 -10.10 4.60
CA GLU A 84 -8.50 -11.32 5.10
C GLU A 84 -7.52 -11.87 4.05
N GLU A 85 -6.29 -11.38 4.09
CA GLU A 85 -5.18 -11.80 3.21
C GLU A 85 -5.00 -13.33 3.15
N LEU A 86 -5.17 -14.01 4.29
CA LEU A 86 -5.07 -15.47 4.40
C LEU A 86 -6.05 -16.23 3.49
N LEU A 87 -7.19 -15.65 3.11
CA LEU A 87 -8.08 -16.29 2.14
C LEU A 87 -7.38 -16.41 0.78
N THR A 88 -6.68 -15.36 0.35
CA THR A 88 -5.92 -15.35 -0.91
C THR A 88 -4.75 -16.33 -0.84
N GLU A 89 -3.96 -16.30 0.23
CA GLU A 89 -2.80 -17.19 0.40
C GLU A 89 -3.18 -18.68 0.38
N ASN A 90 -4.35 -19.02 0.96
CA ASN A 90 -4.84 -20.40 1.00
C ASN A 90 -5.67 -20.80 -0.23
N GLY A 91 -5.79 -19.91 -1.23
CA GLY A 91 -6.58 -20.16 -2.45
C GLY A 91 -8.08 -20.30 -2.18
N LEU A 92 -8.57 -19.73 -1.07
CA LEU A 92 -9.98 -19.68 -0.72
C LEU A 92 -10.64 -18.49 -1.42
N PRO A 93 -11.69 -18.71 -2.22
CA PRO A 93 -12.36 -17.61 -2.91
C PRO A 93 -13.11 -16.72 -1.91
N SER A 94 -13.06 -15.42 -2.15
CA SER A 94 -13.93 -14.42 -1.52
C SER A 94 -14.51 -13.50 -2.58
N THR A 95 -15.67 -12.91 -2.29
CA THR A 95 -16.33 -11.90 -3.13
C THR A 95 -16.44 -10.60 -2.36
N ILE A 96 -16.53 -9.46 -3.04
CA ILE A 96 -16.69 -8.16 -2.36
C ILE A 96 -17.97 -8.15 -1.50
N ASP A 97 -19.06 -8.76 -1.96
CA ASP A 97 -20.33 -8.84 -1.21
C ASP A 97 -20.23 -9.62 0.12
N GLN A 98 -19.21 -10.46 0.28
CA GLN A 98 -18.96 -11.23 1.51
C GLN A 98 -18.12 -10.46 2.54
N GLN A 99 -17.59 -9.29 2.18
CA GLN A 99 -16.66 -8.50 2.99
C GLN A 99 -17.30 -7.19 3.46
#